data_AF-A0A963EQ13-F1
#
_entry.id   AF-A0A963EQ13-F1
#
_cell.length_a   1.000
_cell.length_b   1.000
_cell.length_c   1.000
_cell.angle_alpha   90.00
_cell.angle_beta   90.00
_cell.angle_gamma   90.00
#
_symmetry.space_group_name_H-M   'P 1'
#
loop_
_entity.id
_entity.type
_entity.pdbx_description
1 polymer ?
#
loop_
_entity_poly.entity_id
_entity_poly.type
_entity_poly.pdbx_seq_one_letter_code
_entity_poly.pdbx_strand_id
1 'polypeptide(L)'
;RDLLDMPLHIPEICNWRLSRASPAPWCRAEDAPWSYVWEQEFAHLEDLTGPYMINPHHWGHVDRWFDPESGVQAIDARLSHAFSPLGSSLLALEAVKDSG
;
A
#
# COMPACT_ATOMS: atom_id res chain seq x y z
N ARG A 1 6.52 -11.22 4.74
CA ARG A 1 5.92 -12.28 3.90
C ARG A 1 4.43 -12.05 3.78
N ASP A 2 3.78 -11.79 4.91
CA ASP A 2 2.34 -11.56 5.04
C ASP A 2 1.76 -10.44 4.15
N LEU A 3 2.47 -9.32 3.98
CA LEU A 3 2.06 -8.24 3.06
C LEU A 3 1.90 -8.74 1.61
N LEU A 4 2.83 -9.59 1.17
CA LEU A 4 2.89 -10.09 -0.20
C LEU A 4 1.82 -11.15 -0.46
N ASP A 5 1.25 -11.73 0.60
CA ASP A 5 0.18 -12.73 0.52
C ASP A 5 -1.22 -12.08 0.47
N MET A 6 -1.37 -10.81 0.85
CA MET A 6 -2.67 -10.10 0.82
C MET A 6 -3.42 -10.20 -0.53
N PRO A 7 -2.75 -10.04 -1.69
CA PRO A 7 -3.42 -10.12 -3.00
C PRO A 7 -3.97 -11.52 -3.32
N LEU A 8 -3.51 -12.57 -2.64
CA LEU A 8 -4.08 -13.92 -2.77
C LEU A 8 -5.40 -14.08 -2.00
N HIS A 9 -5.68 -13.19 -1.05
CA HIS A 9 -6.83 -13.27 -0.13
C HIS A 9 -7.83 -12.13 -0.28
N ILE A 10 -7.43 -11.04 -0.95
CA ILE A 10 -8.25 -9.84 -1.16
C ILE A 10 -8.36 -9.62 -2.68
N PRO A 11 -9.37 -10.20 -3.34
CA PRO A 11 -9.49 -10.17 -4.80
C PRO A 11 -9.71 -8.76 -5.37
N GLU A 12 -10.11 -7.80 -4.53
CA GLU A 12 -10.27 -6.39 -4.90
C GLU A 12 -8.92 -5.71 -5.22
N ILE A 13 -7.79 -6.25 -4.74
CA ILE A 13 -6.46 -5.78 -5.10
C ILE A 13 -6.18 -6.22 -6.54
N CYS A 14 -6.27 -5.29 -7.49
CA CYS A 14 -6.07 -5.58 -8.91
C CYS A 14 -4.59 -5.68 -9.27
N ASN A 15 -3.78 -4.73 -8.80
CA ASN A 15 -2.32 -4.72 -8.93
C ASN A 15 -1.70 -4.22 -7.62
N TRP A 16 -0.47 -4.62 -7.36
CA TRP A 16 0.25 -4.21 -6.16
C TRP A 16 1.76 -4.17 -6.39
N ARG A 17 2.46 -3.36 -5.60
CA ARG A 17 3.93 -3.34 -5.59
C ARG A 17 4.47 -2.87 -4.24
N LEU A 18 5.58 -3.46 -3.82
CA LEU A 18 6.42 -2.93 -2.75
C LEU A 18 7.66 -2.28 -3.36
N SER A 19 7.74 -0.96 -3.25
CA SER A 19 8.81 -0.13 -3.82
C SER A 19 9.71 0.45 -2.75
N ARG A 20 10.98 0.70 -3.08
CA ARG A 20 11.85 1.52 -2.20
C ARG A 20 11.41 2.98 -2.30
N ALA A 21 11.17 3.61 -1.16
CA ALA A 21 10.78 5.01 -1.13
C ALA A 21 11.97 5.91 -1.50
N SER A 22 11.69 6.93 -2.30
CA SER A 22 12.63 8.01 -2.63
C SER A 22 12.05 9.35 -2.21
N PRO A 23 12.83 10.26 -1.59
CA PRO A 23 12.33 11.58 -1.22
C PRO A 23 11.83 12.36 -2.44
N ALA A 24 10.60 12.85 -2.38
CA ALA A 24 10.09 13.74 -3.41
C ALA A 24 10.71 15.15 -3.25
N PRO A 25 11.09 15.85 -4.34
CA PRO A 25 11.75 17.16 -4.26
C PRO A 25 10.99 18.24 -3.47
N TRP A 26 9.66 18.12 -3.43
CA TRP A 26 8.75 19.02 -2.71
C TRP A 26 8.47 18.57 -1.26
N CYS A 27 8.86 17.36 -0.87
CA CYS A 27 8.67 16.89 0.50
C CYS A 27 9.67 17.59 1.42
N ARG A 28 9.14 18.35 2.39
CA ARG A 28 9.92 19.06 3.41
C ARG A 28 9.68 18.49 4.81
N ALA A 29 9.28 17.22 4.90
CA ALA A 29 9.05 16.58 6.18
C ALA A 29 10.33 16.61 7.02
N GLU A 30 10.23 17.08 8.26
CA GLU A 30 11.31 17.04 9.24
C GLU A 30 11.45 15.64 9.89
N ASP A 31 10.47 14.77 9.64
CA ASP A 31 10.44 13.38 10.10
C ASP A 31 11.41 12.50 9.27
N ALA A 32 11.76 11.33 9.82
CA ALA A 32 12.61 10.36 9.12
C ALA A 32 11.99 9.94 7.77
N PRO A 33 12.81 9.80 6.70
CA PRO A 33 12.29 9.41 5.40
C PRO A 33 11.72 8.00 5.43
N TRP A 34 10.58 7.82 4.76
CA TRP A 34 10.02 6.49 4.50
C TRP A 34 11.07 5.62 3.79
N SER A 35 11.13 4.34 4.15
CA SER A 35 12.06 3.38 3.53
C SER A 35 11.43 2.64 2.34
N TYR A 36 10.13 2.40 2.42
CA TYR A 36 9.36 1.66 1.43
C TYR A 36 7.98 2.29 1.22
N VAL A 37 7.41 2.08 0.03
CA VAL A 37 6.03 2.43 -0.31
C VAL A 37 5.31 1.16 -0.74
N TRP A 38 4.13 0.94 -0.17
CA TRP A 38 3.20 -0.10 -0.59
C TRP A 38 2.14 0.53 -1.49
N GLU A 39 2.09 0.08 -2.74
CA GLU A 39 1.21 0.62 -3.78
C GLU A 39 0.15 -0.43 -4.14
N GLN A 40 -1.10 -0.01 -4.29
CA GLN A 40 -2.22 -0.88 -4.62
C GLN A 40 -3.16 -0.18 -5.59
N GLU A 41 -3.71 -0.94 -6.52
CA GLU A 41 -4.74 -0.49 -7.44
C GLU A 41 -6.03 -1.27 -7.22
N PHE A 42 -7.15 -0.55 -7.30
CA PHE A 42 -8.50 -1.07 -7.15
C PHE A 42 -9.32 -0.62 -8.37
N ALA A 43 -10.32 -1.41 -8.75
CA ALA A 43 -11.22 -1.05 -9.84
C ALA A 43 -12.07 0.17 -9.47
N HIS A 44 -12.56 0.20 -8.23
CA HIS A 44 -13.40 1.27 -7.70
C HIS A 44 -12.95 1.71 -6.31
N LEU A 45 -13.31 2.96 -5.93
CA LEU A 45 -12.99 3.48 -4.60
C LEU A 45 -13.77 2.72 -3.51
N GLU A 46 -14.95 2.24 -3.85
CA GLU A 46 -15.82 1.44 -3.00
C GLU A 46 -15.16 0.10 -2.63
N ASP A 47 -14.35 -0.48 -3.52
CA ASP A 47 -13.62 -1.72 -3.27
C ASP A 47 -12.54 -1.50 -2.19
N LEU A 48 -11.83 -0.36 -2.25
CA LEU A 48 -10.86 0.07 -1.24
C LEU A 48 -11.57 0.38 0.09
N THR A 49 -12.58 1.24 0.08
CA THR A 49 -13.21 1.77 1.30
C THR A 49 -14.19 0.82 1.98
N GLY A 50 -14.62 -0.24 1.28
CA GLY A 50 -15.50 -1.28 1.81
C GLY A 50 -14.80 -2.64 1.94
N PRO A 51 -14.94 -3.54 0.94
CA PRO A 51 -14.46 -4.93 1.01
C PRO A 51 -13.00 -5.09 1.46
N TYR A 52 -12.09 -4.25 0.96
CA TYR A 52 -10.69 -4.29 1.37
C TYR A 52 -10.53 -3.91 2.86
N MET A 53 -11.13 -2.81 3.31
CA MET A 53 -11.01 -2.36 4.71
C MET A 53 -11.62 -3.34 5.71
N ILE A 54 -12.63 -4.14 5.34
CA ILE A 54 -13.30 -5.09 6.25
C ILE A 54 -12.79 -6.53 6.11
N ASN A 55 -11.85 -6.79 5.21
CA ASN A 55 -11.38 -8.14 4.96
C ASN A 55 -10.62 -8.68 6.19
N PRO A 56 -10.93 -9.90 6.69
CA PRO A 56 -10.24 -10.48 7.84
C PRO A 56 -8.72 -10.57 7.68
N HIS A 57 -8.21 -10.76 6.45
CA HIS A 57 -6.78 -10.74 6.18
C HIS A 57 -6.18 -9.33 6.32
N HIS A 58 -6.94 -8.29 5.96
CA HIS A 58 -6.53 -6.89 6.17
C HIS A 58 -6.41 -6.60 7.67
N TRP A 59 -7.46 -6.83 8.45
CA TRP A 59 -7.44 -6.61 9.91
C TRP A 59 -6.38 -7.47 10.61
N GLY A 60 -6.34 -8.78 10.32
CA GLY A 60 -5.48 -9.71 11.04
C GLY A 60 -3.98 -9.49 10.85
N HIS A 61 -3.55 -8.88 9.74
CA HIS A 61 -2.14 -8.67 9.42
C HIS A 61 -1.73 -7.20 9.47
N VAL A 62 -2.56 -6.29 8.97
CA VAL A 62 -2.20 -4.87 8.87
C VAL A 62 -2.35 -4.18 10.22
N ASP A 63 -3.36 -4.51 11.04
CA ASP A 63 -3.55 -3.86 12.36
C ASP A 63 -2.36 -4.07 13.29
N ARG A 64 -1.71 -5.25 13.23
CA ARG A 64 -0.53 -5.53 14.05
C ARG A 64 0.65 -4.63 13.71
N TRP A 65 0.75 -4.15 12.47
CA TRP A 65 1.84 -3.25 12.09
C TRP A 65 1.60 -1.79 12.49
N PHE A 66 0.35 -1.44 12.82
CA PHE A 66 -0.01 -0.16 13.43
C PHE A 66 0.19 -0.17 14.95
N ASP A 67 0.13 -1.33 15.59
CA ASP A 67 0.28 -1.47 17.03
C ASP A 67 1.77 -1.34 17.45
N PRO A 68 2.16 -0.26 18.16
CA PRO A 68 3.52 -0.09 18.65
C PRO A 68 3.91 -1.14 19.70
N GLU A 69 2.93 -1.77 20.37
CA GLU A 69 3.13 -2.78 21.40
C GLU A 69 3.31 -4.19 20.83
N SER A 70 3.03 -4.38 19.53
CA SER A 70 3.13 -5.68 18.85
C SER A 70 4.57 -6.20 18.68
N GLY A 71 5.57 -5.32 18.77
CA GLY A 71 6.98 -5.64 18.49
C GLY A 71 7.31 -5.87 17.00
N VAL A 72 6.31 -5.79 16.11
CA VAL A 72 6.46 -5.93 14.64
C VAL A 72 5.97 -4.69 13.90
N GLN A 73 5.95 -3.54 14.57
CA GLN A 73 5.54 -2.28 13.99
C GLN A 73 6.36 -1.99 12.72
N ALA A 74 5.66 -1.87 11.60
CA ALA A 74 6.24 -1.55 10.31
C ALA A 74 5.64 -0.27 9.71
N ILE A 75 4.57 0.26 10.34
CA ILE A 75 3.83 1.42 9.88
C ILE A 75 3.95 2.53 10.94
N ASP A 76 4.35 3.72 10.51
CA ASP A 76 4.36 4.90 11.36
C ASP A 76 2.91 5.36 11.65
N ALA A 77 2.63 5.73 12.89
CA ALA A 77 1.30 6.15 13.33
C ALA A 77 0.77 7.41 12.61
N ARG A 78 1.63 8.17 11.95
CA ARG A 78 1.29 9.37 11.17
C ARG A 78 0.93 9.05 9.71
N LEU A 79 0.62 7.78 9.41
CA LEU A 79 0.37 7.30 8.06
C LEU A 79 -0.62 8.19 7.28
N SER A 80 -0.19 8.60 6.08
CA SER A 80 -1.03 9.25 5.09
C SER A 80 -1.61 8.19 4.16
N HIS A 81 -2.89 7.86 4.33
CA HIS A 81 -3.63 7.19 3.27
C HIS A 81 -3.88 8.22 2.16
N ALA A 82 -3.17 8.07 1.04
CA ALA A 82 -3.37 8.89 -0.14
C ALA A 82 -3.87 8.00 -1.28
N PHE A 83 -4.99 8.37 -1.87
CA PHE A 83 -5.51 7.75 -3.08
C PHE A 83 -5.99 8.85 -4.03
N SER A 84 -5.92 8.56 -5.33
CA SER A 84 -6.37 9.44 -6.39
C SER A 84 -7.04 8.59 -7.47
N PRO A 85 -8.13 9.07 -8.09
CA PRO A 85 -8.63 8.42 -9.29
C PRO A 85 -7.53 8.41 -10.37
N LEU A 86 -7.38 7.27 -11.04
CA LEU A 86 -6.45 7.06 -12.13
C LEU A 86 -7.23 6.62 -13.37
N GLY A 87 -6.91 7.20 -14.53
CA GLY A 87 -7.56 6.83 -15.80
C GLY A 87 -7.07 5.51 -16.39
N SER A 88 -5.96 4.96 -15.86
CA SER A 88 -5.34 3.71 -16.27
C SER A 88 -4.47 3.16 -15.15
N SER A 89 -4.18 1.86 -15.17
CA SER A 89 -3.21 1.23 -14.26
C SER A 89 -1.81 1.80 -14.51
N LEU A 90 -1.22 2.42 -13.49
CA LEU A 90 0.16 2.89 -13.53
C LEU A 90 1.13 1.73 -13.33
N LEU A 91 0.79 0.79 -12.44
CA LEU A 91 1.64 -0.36 -12.15
C LEU A 91 1.78 -1.27 -13.37
N ALA A 92 0.72 -1.50 -14.14
CA ALA A 92 0.80 -2.27 -15.38
C ALA A 92 1.63 -1.54 -16.46
N LEU A 93 1.48 -0.22 -16.57
CA LEU A 93 2.27 0.58 -17.51
C LEU A 93 3.75 0.56 -17.20
N GLU A 94 4.13 0.59 -15.92
CA GLU A 94 5.53 0.51 -15.50
C GLU A 94 6.12 -0.89 -15.69
N ALA A 95 5.37 -1.96 -15.39
CA ALA A 95 5.82 -3.33 -15.61
C ALA A 95 6.15 -3.61 -17.10
N VAL A 96 5.38 -3.03 -18.03
CA VAL A 96 5.66 -3.11 -19.47
C VAL A 96 6.96 -2.38 -19.84
N LYS A 97 7.24 -1.24 -19.21
CA LYS A 97 8.47 -0.47 -19.47
C LYS A 97 9.73 -1.17 -18.97
N ASP A 98 9.66 -1.82 -17.83
CA ASP A 98 10.79 -2.55 -17.24
C ASP A 98 11.10 -3.87 -17.99
N SER A 99 10.20 -4.29 -18.89
CA SER A 99 10.33 -5.52 -19.68
C SER A 99 10.96 -5.32 -21.07
N GLY A 100 11.29 -4.08 -21.45
CA GLY A 100 11.88 -3.71 -22.76
C GLY A 100 13.28 -3.14 -22.65
#